data_AF-A0A7X0FCG8-F1
#
_entry.id   AF-A0A7X0FCG8-F1
#
_cell.length_a   1.000
_cell.length_b   1.000
_cell.length_c   1.000
_cell.angle_alpha   90.00
_cell.angle_beta   90.00
_cell.angle_gamma   90.00
#
_symmetry.space_group_name_H-M   'P 1'
#
loop_
_entity.id
_entity.type
_entity.pdbx_description
1 polymer ?
#
loop_
_entity_poly.entity_id
_entity_poly.type
_entity_poly.pdbx_seq_one_letter_code
_entity_poly.pdbx_strand_id
1 'polypeptide(L)'
;MRSYVEQRARLARMEAARAEPERHLAIVDRQIATRAERMTVTSQAKSRQSRHRRSNSMWTLTDERIFQENLAAIRFERRGEIDALSRKLARQTGAIAAFRVRYRVNEPEREAVS
;
A
#
# COMPACT_ATOMS: atom_id res chain seq x y z
N MET A 1 -0.43 26.95 26.41
CA MET A 1 -0.76 25.52 26.18
C MET A 1 -1.84 25.48 25.10
N ARG A 2 -1.74 24.64 24.05
CA ARG A 2 -2.85 24.57 23.07
C ARG A 2 -4.11 24.03 23.74
N SER A 3 -5.29 24.53 23.37
CA SER A 3 -6.57 24.02 23.87
C SER A 3 -6.79 22.56 23.43
N TYR A 4 -7.54 21.79 24.21
CA TYR A 4 -7.88 20.39 23.90
C TYR A 4 -8.48 20.24 22.49
N VAL A 5 -9.36 21.17 22.08
CA VAL A 5 -9.95 21.21 20.74
C VAL A 5 -8.88 21.39 19.66
N GLU A 6 -7.90 22.27 19.88
CA GLU A 6 -6.78 22.48 18.94
C GLU A 6 -5.86 21.25 18.85
N GLN A 7 -5.71 20.52 19.95
CA GLN A 7 -4.94 19.27 19.99
C GLN A 7 -5.66 18.17 19.21
N ARG A 8 -6.98 18.00 19.40
CA ARG A 8 -7.82 17.07 18.62
C ARG A 8 -7.82 17.41 17.13
N ALA A 9 -8.00 18.68 16.77
CA ALA A 9 -7.97 19.12 15.38
C ALA A 9 -6.59 18.89 14.72
N ARG A 10 -5.49 19.04 15.48
CA ARG A 10 -4.15 18.71 14.98
C ARG A 10 -3.96 17.21 14.78
N LEU A 11 -4.42 16.39 15.74
CA LEU A 11 -4.36 14.94 15.61
C LEU A 11 -5.11 14.46 14.37
N ALA A 12 -6.35 14.94 14.16
CA ALA A 12 -7.14 14.61 12.98
C ALA A 12 -6.43 14.97 11.67
N ARG A 13 -5.76 16.14 11.61
CA ARG A 13 -4.95 16.52 10.44
C ARG A 13 -3.74 15.60 10.22
N MET A 14 -3.08 15.16 11.29
CA MET A 14 -1.96 14.22 11.19
C MET A 14 -2.42 12.85 10.69
N GLU A 15 -3.57 12.38 11.16
CA GLU A 15 -4.21 11.13 10.69
C GLU A 15 -4.63 11.24 9.23
N ALA A 16 -5.26 12.34 8.83
CA ALA A 16 -5.61 12.60 7.44
C ALA A 16 -4.38 12.67 6.52
N ALA A 17 -3.29 13.30 6.98
CA ALA A 17 -2.04 13.36 6.23
C ALA A 17 -1.33 12.00 6.07
N ARG A 18 -1.72 10.99 6.86
CA ARG A 18 -1.23 9.60 6.73
C ARG A 18 -1.98 8.82 5.66
N ALA A 19 -3.25 9.16 5.41
CA ALA A 19 -4.08 8.46 4.43
C ALA A 19 -3.54 8.57 3.00
N GLU A 20 -2.88 9.68 2.65
CA GLU A 20 -2.38 9.91 1.29
C GLU A 20 -1.23 8.95 0.92
N PRO A 21 -0.15 8.81 1.70
CA PRO A 21 0.86 7.78 1.44
C PRO A 21 0.33 6.34 1.50
N GLU A 22 -0.67 6.03 2.34
CA GLU A 22 -1.31 4.70 2.37
C GLU A 22 -2.04 4.40 1.05
N ARG A 23 -2.83 5.36 0.56
CA ARG A 23 -3.51 5.25 -0.75
C ARG A 23 -2.50 5.11 -1.88
N HIS A 24 -1.42 5.89 -1.84
CA HIS A 24 -0.39 5.80 -2.86
C HIS A 24 0.27 4.41 -2.89
N LEU A 25 0.60 3.85 -1.72
CA LEU A 25 1.16 2.50 -1.65
C LEU A 25 0.20 1.44 -2.22
N ALA A 26 -1.09 1.52 -1.89
CA ALA A 26 -2.12 0.63 -2.44
C ALA A 26 -2.26 0.74 -3.97
N ILE A 27 -2.15 1.96 -4.51
CA ILE A 27 -2.16 2.19 -5.96
C ILE A 27 -0.93 1.55 -6.61
N VAL A 28 0.26 1.74 -6.04
CA VAL A 28 1.50 1.14 -6.54
C VAL A 28 1.38 -0.39 -6.54
N ASP A 29 0.96 -1.00 -5.43
CA ASP A 29 0.79 -2.45 -5.35
C ASP A 29 -0.19 -2.98 -6.41
N ARG A 30 -1.31 -2.28 -6.62
CA ARG A 30 -2.29 -2.65 -7.65
C ARG A 30 -1.70 -2.54 -9.06
N GLN A 31 -0.96 -1.47 -9.36
CA GLN A 31 -0.32 -1.27 -10.65
C GLN A 31 0.71 -2.37 -10.95
N ILE A 32 1.50 -2.76 -9.95
CA ILE A 32 2.47 -3.85 -10.05
C ILE A 32 1.75 -5.16 -10.41
N ALA A 33 0.70 -5.52 -9.66
CA ALA A 33 -0.06 -6.74 -9.92
C ALA A 33 -0.71 -6.76 -11.32
N THR A 34 -1.42 -5.68 -11.69
CA THR A 34 -2.06 -5.57 -13.00
C THR A 34 -1.04 -5.63 -14.14
N ARG A 35 0.15 -5.05 -13.97
CA ARG A 35 1.21 -5.10 -14.99
C ARG A 35 1.82 -6.50 -15.10
N ALA A 36 2.10 -7.17 -13.98
CA ALA A 36 2.60 -8.55 -13.97
C ALA A 36 1.61 -9.52 -14.63
N GLU A 37 0.31 -9.36 -14.35
CA GLU A 37 -0.77 -10.14 -14.97
C GLU A 37 -0.79 -9.95 -16.49
N ARG A 38 -0.80 -8.69 -16.96
CA ARG A 38 -0.78 -8.38 -18.41
C ARG A 38 0.43 -8.99 -19.11
N MET A 39 1.61 -8.94 -18.51
CA MET A 39 2.83 -9.54 -19.07
C MET A 39 2.71 -11.07 -19.18
N THR A 40 2.14 -11.71 -18.16
CA THR A 40 1.91 -13.15 -18.11
C THR A 40 0.91 -13.59 -19.18
N VAL A 41 -0.24 -12.91 -19.27
CA VAL A 41 -1.27 -13.18 -20.29
C VAL A 41 -0.71 -13.00 -21.70
N THR A 42 0.11 -11.97 -21.94
CA THR A 42 0.73 -11.72 -23.24
C THR A 42 1.74 -12.81 -23.61
N SER A 43 2.58 -13.24 -22.67
CA SER A 43 3.54 -14.34 -22.85
C SER A 43 2.81 -15.65 -23.17
N GLN A 44 1.76 -15.93 -22.41
CA GLN A 44 0.91 -17.10 -22.58
C GLN A 44 0.18 -17.11 -23.94
N ALA A 45 -0.35 -15.96 -24.39
CA ALA A 45 -0.97 -15.83 -25.71
C ALA A 45 -0.01 -16.18 -26.84
N LYS A 46 1.22 -15.63 -26.81
CA LYS A 46 2.28 -15.96 -27.77
C LYS A 46 2.65 -17.45 -27.75
N SER A 47 2.79 -18.02 -26.56
CA SER A 47 3.14 -19.44 -26.40
C SER A 47 2.06 -20.38 -26.99
N ARG A 48 0.78 -20.03 -26.85
CA ARG A 48 -0.34 -20.79 -27.40
C ARG A 48 -0.48 -20.65 -28.91
N GLN A 49 -0.21 -19.47 -29.47
CA GLN A 49 -0.16 -19.26 -30.93
C GLN A 49 0.91 -20.14 -31.57
N SER A 50 2.09 -20.23 -30.95
CA SER A 50 3.19 -21.08 -31.41
C SER A 50 2.87 -22.59 -31.29
N ARG A 51 2.13 -23.01 -30.25
CA ARG A 51 1.80 -24.43 -30.00
C ARG A 51 0.53 -24.95 -30.67
N HIS A 52 -0.09 -24.19 -31.57
CA HIS A 52 -1.28 -24.52 -32.38
C HIS A 52 -2.17 -25.68 -31.85
N ARG A 53 -3.29 -25.30 -31.18
CA ARG A 53 -4.55 -26.07 -31.10
C ARG A 53 -4.70 -27.20 -30.05
N ARG A 54 -4.20 -27.09 -28.79
CA ARG A 54 -4.51 -28.17 -27.82
C ARG A 54 -4.69 -27.89 -26.32
N SER A 55 -4.66 -26.66 -25.83
CA SER A 55 -4.86 -26.43 -24.39
C SER A 55 -5.74 -25.21 -24.11
N ASN A 56 -7.01 -25.51 -23.83
CA ASN A 56 -8.02 -24.59 -23.33
C ASN A 56 -7.85 -24.31 -21.82
N SER A 57 -6.64 -24.49 -21.26
CA SER A 57 -6.45 -24.47 -19.81
C SER A 57 -6.52 -23.08 -19.24
N MET A 58 -7.33 -22.96 -18.19
CA MET A 58 -7.22 -21.94 -17.14
C MET A 58 -5.76 -21.80 -16.66
N TRP A 59 -5.44 -20.64 -16.09
CA TRP A 59 -4.16 -20.26 -15.47
C TRP A 59 -3.37 -21.46 -14.93
N THR A 60 -2.22 -21.75 -15.52
CA THR A 60 -1.41 -22.94 -15.20
C THR A 60 -0.36 -22.64 -14.14
N LEU A 61 0.25 -23.67 -13.55
CA LEU A 61 1.39 -23.49 -12.63
C LEU A 61 2.58 -22.78 -13.29
N THR A 62 2.78 -22.98 -14.59
CA THR A 62 3.81 -22.25 -15.35
C THR A 62 3.45 -20.77 -15.48
N ASP A 63 2.17 -20.46 -15.71
CA ASP A 63 1.70 -19.07 -15.77
C ASP A 63 1.85 -18.38 -14.41
N GLU A 64 1.51 -19.09 -13.32
CA GLU A 64 1.72 -18.59 -11.95
C GLU A 64 3.19 -18.27 -11.68
N ARG A 65 4.11 -19.15 -12.09
CA ARG A 65 5.55 -18.89 -11.93
C ARG A 65 5.99 -17.64 -12.69
N ILE A 66 5.60 -17.51 -13.97
CA ILE A 66 5.94 -16.35 -14.79
C ILE A 66 5.34 -15.06 -14.19
N PHE A 67 4.12 -15.15 -13.66
CA PHE A 67 3.49 -14.04 -12.95
C PHE A 67 4.28 -13.62 -11.71
N GLN A 68 4.68 -14.56 -10.87
CA GLN A 68 5.49 -14.27 -9.67
C GLN A 68 6.87 -13.69 -10.04
N GLU A 69 7.50 -14.19 -11.10
CA GLU A 69 8.76 -13.64 -11.64
C GLU A 69 8.58 -12.19 -12.12
N ASN A 70 7.52 -11.90 -12.88
CA ASN A 70 7.18 -10.54 -13.32
C ASN A 70 6.85 -9.63 -12.13
N LEU A 71 6.09 -10.14 -11.14
CA LEU A 71 5.72 -9.41 -9.94
C LEU A 71 6.98 -9.01 -9.15
N ALA A 72 7.92 -9.94 -8.97
CA ALA A 72 9.18 -9.70 -8.29
C ALA A 72 10.05 -8.68 -9.05
N ALA A 73 10.15 -8.80 -10.38
CA ALA A 73 10.91 -7.86 -11.21
C ALA A 73 10.36 -6.43 -11.10
N ILE A 74 9.04 -6.24 -11.25
CA ILE A 74 8.43 -4.91 -11.18
C ILE A 74 8.51 -4.35 -9.75
N ARG A 75 8.32 -5.18 -8.71
CA ARG A 75 8.53 -4.76 -7.31
C ARG A 75 9.97 -4.29 -7.08
N PHE A 76 10.95 -4.98 -7.67
CA PHE A 76 12.35 -4.60 -7.56
C PHE A 76 12.63 -3.25 -8.23
N GLU A 77 12.13 -3.03 -9.44
CA GLU A 77 12.22 -1.73 -10.14
C GLU A 77 11.60 -0.59 -9.31
N ARG A 78 10.49 -0.86 -8.62
CA ARG A 78 9.73 0.09 -7.79
C ARG A 78 10.21 0.16 -6.33
N ARG A 79 11.26 -0.58 -5.95
CA ARG A 79 11.67 -0.73 -4.55
C ARG A 79 11.96 0.60 -3.87
N GLY A 80 12.65 1.52 -4.55
CA GLY A 80 12.98 2.83 -3.98
C GLY A 80 11.75 3.67 -3.61
N GLU A 81 10.72 3.63 -4.45
CA GLU A 81 9.43 4.30 -4.24
C GLU A 81 8.68 3.67 -3.06
N ILE A 82 8.55 2.34 -3.05
CA ILE A 82 7.92 1.57 -1.97
C ILE A 82 8.61 1.84 -0.63
N ASP A 83 9.94 1.79 -0.60
CA ASP A 83 10.74 2.01 0.59
C ASP A 83 10.59 3.46 1.10
N ALA A 84 10.54 4.45 0.21
CA ALA A 84 10.35 5.84 0.58
C ALA A 84 8.97 6.09 1.21
N LEU A 85 7.90 5.53 0.62
CA LEU A 85 6.54 5.60 1.16
C LEU A 85 6.43 4.89 2.50
N SER A 86 6.99 3.68 2.61
CA SER A 86 6.98 2.88 3.84
C SER A 86 7.69 3.61 4.99
N ARG A 87 8.86 4.19 4.73
CA ARG A 87 9.57 5.01 5.74
C ARG A 87 8.79 6.26 6.13
N LYS A 88 8.10 6.90 5.18
CA LYS A 88 7.24 8.07 5.47
C LYS A 88 6.10 7.69 6.40
N LEU A 89 5.42 6.57 6.13
CA LEU A 89 4.36 6.04 6.97
C LEU A 89 4.86 5.71 8.37
N ALA A 90 6.00 5.02 8.50
CA ALA A 90 6.59 4.72 9.81
C ALA A 90 6.86 5.99 10.63
N ARG A 91 7.41 7.04 10.02
CA ARG A 91 7.61 8.34 10.68
C ARG A 91 6.31 9.02 11.08
N GLN A 92 5.29 9.00 10.23
CA GLN A 92 3.98 9.58 10.54
C GLN A 92 3.30 8.83 11.68
N THR A 93 3.33 7.50 11.68
CA THR A 93 2.81 6.66 12.76
C THR A 93 3.52 6.96 14.08
N GLY A 94 4.86 7.05 14.08
CA GLY A 94 5.63 7.44 15.26
C GLY A 94 5.28 8.84 15.77
N ALA A 95 5.13 9.82 14.87
CA ALA A 95 4.75 11.18 15.23
C ALA A 95 3.33 11.25 15.83
N ILE A 96 2.37 10.50 15.28
CA ILE A 96 1.00 10.40 15.81
C ILE A 96 1.01 9.76 17.21
N ALA A 97 1.76 8.66 17.39
CA ALA A 97 1.89 8.00 18.69
C ALA A 97 2.49 8.94 19.74
N ALA A 98 3.60 9.61 19.41
CA ALA A 98 4.24 10.58 20.30
C ALA A 98 3.31 11.77 20.63
N PHE A 99 2.54 12.25 19.66
CA PHE A 99 1.56 13.31 19.87
C PHE A 99 0.46 12.88 20.85
N ARG A 100 -0.10 11.68 20.67
CA ARG A 100 -1.12 11.11 21.56
C ARG A 100 -0.60 10.97 22.99
N VAL A 101 0.63 10.50 23.19
CA VAL A 101 1.26 10.39 24.52
C VAL A 101 1.46 11.76 25.15
N ARG A 102 2.03 12.72 24.42
CA ARG A 102 2.34 14.06 24.94
C ARG A 102 1.09 14.83 25.41
N TYR A 103 -0.01 14.65 24.70
CA TYR A 103 -1.22 15.45 24.88
C TYR A 103 -2.40 14.67 25.50
N ARG A 104 -2.20 13.37 25.83
CA ARG A 104 -3.23 12.48 26.39
C ARG A 104 -4.55 12.45 25.62
N VAL A 105 -4.50 12.69 24.31
CA VAL A 105 -5.69 12.82 23.42
C VAL A 105 -6.37 11.46 23.12
N ASN A 106 -5.93 10.38 23.79
CA ASN A 106 -6.54 9.06 23.76
C ASN A 106 -7.52 8.81 24.91
N GLU A 107 -7.56 9.66 25.96
CA GLU A 107 -8.62 9.57 26.96
C GLU A 107 -9.93 10.08 26.35
N PRO A 108 -11.07 9.36 26.48
CA PRO A 108 -12.37 9.97 26.22
C PRO A 108 -12.47 11.21 27.10
N GLU A 109 -13.11 12.27 26.58
CA GLU A 109 -13.31 13.53 27.30
C GLU A 109 -13.63 13.22 28.75
N ARG A 110 -12.75 13.62 29.68
CA ARG A 110 -13.14 13.64 31.08
C ARG A 110 -14.27 14.65 31.12
N GLU A 111 -15.51 14.14 31.10
CA GLU A 111 -16.72 14.91 31.32
C GLU A 111 -16.41 15.85 32.47
N ALA A 112 -16.49 17.14 32.18
CA ALA A 112 -16.42 18.18 33.17
C ALA A 112 -17.64 18.02 34.08
N VAL A 113 -17.51 17.17 35.09
CA VAL A 113 -18.45 17.10 36.21
C VAL A 113 -18.08 18.26 37.14
N SER A 114 -18.85 19.34 37.06
CA SER A 114 -19.10 20.29 38.14
C SER A 114 -20.44 20.98 37.88
#